data_AF-A0A429AGU3-F1
#
_entry.id   AF-A0A429AGU3-F1
#
_cell.length_a   1.000
_cell.length_b   1.000
_cell.length_c   1.000
_cell.angle_alpha   90.00
_cell.angle_beta   90.00
_cell.angle_gamma   90.00
#
_symmetry.space_group_name_H-M   'P 1'
#
loop_
_entity.id
_entity.type
_entity.pdbx_description
1 polymer ?
#
loop_
_entity_poly.entity_id
_entity_poly.type
_entity_poly.pdbx_seq_one_letter_code
_entity_poly.pdbx_strand_id
1 'polypeptide(L)'
;MFPAAITDFWLSPSPTSRLLCGDDVFGVTVDAALEEDEQLTILTTTDGRTRVLLIPAIAATMALEEGQPVDEAGFRRRLEESGIALHGADNLFYFTDKNRETLLGEPDVPSIRPLTKADAQAFQRFQEAASEQDLDDAYVELDHWAVYGAFEDERLVSVASTYPWNGAPLADLGVLTLPSYRGQGHARRLVRAISRHALARNHEPQYRCQFDNYASVAVAESAGLTRFGTWDVISPD
;
A
#
# COMPACT_ATOMS: atom_id res chain seq x y z
N MET A 1 -5.95 17.61 2.97
CA MET A 1 -5.09 17.35 1.80
C MET A 1 -4.21 16.16 2.15
N PHE A 2 -3.69 15.44 1.15
CA PHE A 2 -2.64 14.45 1.41
C PHE A 2 -1.29 15.16 1.54
N PRO A 3 -0.38 14.70 2.42
CA PRO A 3 0.98 15.21 2.50
C PRO A 3 1.68 15.20 1.14
N ALA A 4 2.50 16.24 0.88
CA ALA A 4 3.22 16.39 -0.38
C ALA A 4 4.09 15.17 -0.71
N ALA A 5 4.71 14.54 0.29
CA ALA A 5 5.52 13.33 0.08
C ALA A 5 4.74 12.19 -0.60
N ILE A 6 3.43 12.06 -0.34
CA ILE A 6 2.57 11.06 -0.99
C ILE A 6 2.23 11.49 -2.40
N THR A 7 1.77 12.73 -2.59
CA THR A 7 1.39 13.21 -3.92
C THR A 7 2.57 13.30 -4.87
N ASP A 8 3.73 13.70 -4.37
CA ASP A 8 4.95 13.84 -5.15
C ASP A 8 5.45 12.47 -5.60
N PHE A 9 5.45 11.48 -4.69
CA PHE A 9 5.83 10.11 -5.04
C PHE A 9 4.92 9.51 -6.12
N TRP A 10 3.59 9.62 -5.97
CA TRP A 10 2.65 8.95 -6.86
C TRP A 10 2.36 9.68 -8.17
N LEU A 11 2.45 11.01 -8.18
CA LEU A 11 1.94 11.83 -9.29
C LEU A 11 3.03 12.59 -10.03
N SER A 12 4.24 12.69 -9.47
CA SER A 12 5.36 13.32 -10.16
C SER A 12 6.15 12.29 -10.98
N PRO A 13 6.55 12.63 -12.21
CA PRO A 13 7.39 11.75 -13.01
C PRO A 13 8.76 11.57 -12.33
N SER A 14 9.30 10.35 -12.42
CA SER A 14 10.69 10.09 -12.00
C SER A 14 11.65 10.80 -12.96
N PRO A 15 12.88 11.15 -12.53
CA PRO A 15 13.89 11.73 -13.42
C PRO A 15 14.30 10.84 -14.59
N THR A 16 14.10 9.52 -14.46
CA THR A 16 14.40 8.50 -15.47
C THR A 16 13.26 8.29 -16.46
N SER A 17 12.06 8.76 -16.10
CA SER A 17 10.84 8.56 -16.86
C SER A 17 10.59 9.67 -17.89
N ARG A 18 9.82 9.32 -18.92
CA ARG A 18 9.42 10.24 -19.99
C ARG A 18 7.94 10.09 -20.31
N LEU A 19 7.20 11.20 -20.34
CA LEU A 19 5.81 11.21 -20.79
C LEU A 19 5.76 10.77 -22.26
N LEU A 20 4.98 9.72 -22.54
CA LEU A 20 4.76 9.21 -23.89
C LEU A 20 3.54 9.88 -24.52
N CYS A 21 2.41 9.84 -23.82
CA CYS A 21 1.17 10.45 -24.27
C CYS A 21 0.22 10.74 -23.09
N GLY A 22 -0.77 11.59 -23.34
CA GLY A 22 -1.81 11.94 -22.37
C GLY A 22 -1.84 13.42 -21.98
N ASP A 23 -2.60 13.70 -20.93
CA ASP A 23 -2.87 15.02 -20.36
C ASP A 23 -2.85 15.00 -18.82
N ASP A 24 -3.38 16.06 -18.19
CA ASP A 24 -3.42 16.20 -16.74
C ASP A 24 -4.33 15.17 -16.04
N VAL A 25 -5.31 14.60 -16.76
CA VAL A 25 -6.25 13.61 -16.22
C VAL A 25 -5.69 12.21 -16.44
N PHE A 26 -5.30 11.85 -17.66
CA PHE A 26 -4.78 10.55 -18.01
C PHE A 26 -3.40 10.67 -18.66
N GLY A 27 -2.38 10.02 -18.10
CA GLY A 27 -1.02 10.08 -18.64
C GLY A 27 -0.34 8.71 -18.67
N VAL A 28 0.35 8.41 -19.77
CA VAL A 28 1.21 7.24 -19.93
C VAL A 28 2.67 7.68 -19.96
N THR A 29 3.45 7.19 -19.02
CA THR A 29 4.86 7.49 -18.86
C THR A 29 5.66 6.22 -19.06
N VAL A 30 6.79 6.34 -19.75
CA VAL A 30 7.73 5.23 -19.97
C VAL A 30 8.95 5.38 -19.06
N ASP A 31 9.31 4.32 -18.36
CA ASP A 31 10.55 4.24 -17.58
C ASP A 31 11.23 2.88 -17.83
N ALA A 32 12.51 2.91 -18.22
CA ALA A 32 13.26 1.69 -18.50
C ALA A 32 13.87 1.05 -17.23
N ALA A 33 13.78 1.73 -16.08
CA ALA A 33 14.36 1.30 -14.82
C ALA A 33 13.37 0.58 -13.88
N LEU A 34 12.15 0.25 -14.36
CA LEU A 34 11.17 -0.48 -13.55
C LEU A 34 11.63 -1.91 -13.26
N GLU A 35 11.27 -2.39 -12.07
CA GLU A 35 11.51 -3.76 -11.64
C GLU A 35 10.59 -4.73 -12.41
N GLU A 36 10.90 -6.04 -12.33
CA GLU A 36 10.25 -7.06 -13.17
C GLU A 36 8.75 -7.23 -12.87
N ASP A 37 8.37 -7.09 -11.61
CA ASP A 37 6.99 -7.13 -11.11
C ASP A 37 6.23 -5.80 -11.25
N GLU A 38 6.94 -4.71 -11.57
CA GLU A 38 6.36 -3.37 -11.75
C GLU A 38 6.49 -2.86 -13.19
N GLN A 39 6.75 -3.75 -14.17
CA GLN A 39 6.98 -3.36 -15.57
C GLN A 39 5.83 -2.58 -16.21
N LEU A 40 4.61 -2.73 -15.68
CA LEU A 40 3.47 -1.89 -15.95
C LEU A 40 2.69 -1.69 -14.64
N THR A 41 2.42 -0.44 -14.30
CA THR A 41 1.55 -0.07 -13.18
C THR A 41 0.50 0.95 -13.60
N ILE A 42 -0.67 0.88 -12.97
CA ILE A 42 -1.78 1.79 -13.19
C ILE A 42 -2.25 2.32 -11.84
N LEU A 43 -2.00 3.61 -11.59
CA LEU A 43 -2.56 4.34 -10.47
C LEU A 43 -3.81 5.11 -10.94
N THR A 44 -4.94 4.94 -10.26
CA THR A 44 -6.13 5.78 -10.43
C THR A 44 -6.51 6.43 -9.09
N THR A 45 -6.41 7.76 -9.00
CA THR A 45 -6.72 8.50 -7.78
C THR A 45 -8.22 8.77 -7.62
N THR A 46 -8.67 9.04 -6.40
CA THR A 46 -10.08 9.32 -6.11
C THR A 46 -10.61 10.61 -6.74
N ASP A 47 -9.72 11.51 -7.17
CA ASP A 47 -10.09 12.73 -7.92
C ASP A 47 -10.15 12.51 -9.45
N GLY A 48 -10.02 11.26 -9.90
CA GLY A 48 -10.22 10.87 -11.30
C GLY A 48 -8.98 10.97 -12.18
N ARG A 49 -7.79 11.20 -11.62
CA ARG A 49 -6.54 11.14 -12.39
C ARG A 49 -6.04 9.70 -12.50
N THR A 50 -5.59 9.32 -13.69
CA THR A 50 -4.97 8.04 -13.96
C THR A 50 -3.54 8.26 -14.44
N ARG A 51 -2.59 7.53 -13.86
CA ARG A 51 -1.17 7.53 -14.23
C ARG A 51 -0.76 6.10 -14.52
N VAL A 52 -0.31 5.89 -15.74
CA VAL A 52 0.27 4.63 -16.19
C VAL A 52 1.77 4.81 -16.27
N LEU A 53 2.51 3.88 -15.66
CA LEU A 53 3.95 3.79 -15.78
C LEU A 53 4.28 2.43 -16.39
N LEU A 54 5.09 2.40 -17.45
CA LEU A 54 5.42 1.13 -18.12
C LEU A 54 6.82 1.14 -18.75
N ILE A 55 7.38 -0.04 -18.99
CA ILE A 55 8.65 -0.16 -19.71
C ILE A 55 8.47 0.05 -21.23
N PRO A 56 9.54 0.47 -21.95
CA PRO A 56 9.46 0.67 -23.40
C PRO A 56 8.97 -0.55 -24.19
N ALA A 57 9.29 -1.77 -23.73
CA ALA A 57 8.88 -3.01 -24.39
C ALA A 57 7.35 -3.18 -24.38
N ILE A 58 6.69 -2.90 -23.26
CA ILE A 58 5.23 -2.96 -23.15
C ILE A 58 4.58 -1.87 -24.01
N ALA A 59 5.17 -0.67 -24.03
CA ALA A 59 4.70 0.43 -24.89
C ALA A 59 4.67 0.01 -26.37
N ALA A 60 5.74 -0.67 -26.82
CA ALA A 60 5.87 -1.17 -28.18
C ALA A 60 4.86 -2.29 -28.48
N THR A 61 4.66 -3.24 -27.56
CA THR A 61 3.65 -4.30 -27.69
C THR A 61 2.25 -3.72 -27.88
N MET A 62 1.92 -2.66 -27.13
CA MET A 62 0.62 -1.97 -27.20
C MET A 62 0.53 -0.94 -28.36
N ALA A 63 1.58 -0.82 -29.18
CA ALA A 63 1.73 0.16 -30.25
C ALA A 63 1.39 1.60 -29.80
N LEU A 64 1.91 2.00 -28.63
CA LEU A 64 1.74 3.35 -28.08
C LEU A 64 2.83 4.27 -28.65
N GLU A 65 2.41 5.35 -29.30
CA GLU A 65 3.30 6.33 -29.93
C GLU A 65 3.32 7.66 -29.18
N GLU A 66 4.45 8.36 -29.26
CA GLU A 66 4.62 9.65 -28.60
C GLU A 66 3.69 10.72 -29.19
N GLY A 67 3.00 11.44 -28.31
CA GLY A 67 2.07 12.51 -28.71
C GLY A 67 0.78 12.03 -29.37
N GLN A 68 0.57 10.72 -29.50
CA GLN A 68 -0.71 10.17 -29.96
C GLN A 68 -1.79 10.43 -28.89
N PRO A 69 -2.96 10.98 -29.25
CA PRO A 69 -4.05 11.10 -28.30
C PRO A 69 -4.52 9.69 -27.92
N VAL A 70 -4.37 9.37 -26.64
CA VAL A 70 -4.88 8.15 -26.01
C VAL A 70 -5.57 8.59 -24.74
N ASP A 71 -6.87 8.32 -24.66
CA ASP A 71 -7.61 8.41 -23.40
C ASP A 71 -7.54 7.07 -22.65
N GLU A 72 -8.00 7.07 -21.41
CA GLU A 72 -7.95 5.87 -20.56
C GLU A 72 -8.68 4.67 -21.21
N ALA A 73 -9.82 4.92 -21.86
CA ALA A 73 -10.59 3.88 -22.52
C ALA A 73 -9.83 3.25 -23.70
N GLY A 74 -9.16 4.06 -24.51
CA GLY A 74 -8.30 3.60 -25.60
C GLY A 74 -7.09 2.82 -25.09
N PHE A 75 -6.48 3.27 -23.99
CA PHE A 75 -5.38 2.54 -23.35
C PHE A 75 -5.83 1.16 -22.85
N ARG A 76 -6.93 1.09 -22.08
CA ARG A 76 -7.43 -0.17 -21.53
C ARG A 76 -7.81 -1.17 -22.62
N ARG A 77 -8.37 -0.69 -23.75
CA ARG A 77 -8.64 -1.55 -24.91
C ARG A 77 -7.36 -2.16 -25.49
N ARG A 78 -6.31 -1.36 -25.69
CA ARG A 78 -5.03 -1.86 -26.21
C ARG A 78 -4.37 -2.84 -25.26
N LEU A 79 -4.53 -2.64 -23.95
CA LEU A 79 -4.01 -3.55 -22.93
C LEU A 79 -4.66 -4.93 -23.07
N GLU A 80 -6.00 -4.96 -23.19
CA GLU A 80 -6.78 -6.18 -23.42
C GLU A 80 -6.44 -6.84 -24.77
N GLU A 81 -6.37 -6.07 -25.85
CA GLU A 81 -6.00 -6.57 -27.20
C GLU A 81 -4.58 -7.15 -27.25
N SER A 82 -3.68 -6.66 -26.39
CA SER A 82 -2.30 -7.16 -26.26
C SER A 82 -2.20 -8.40 -25.37
N GLY A 83 -3.30 -8.83 -24.73
CA GLY A 83 -3.32 -9.98 -23.83
C GLY A 83 -2.57 -9.77 -22.52
N ILE A 84 -2.26 -8.52 -22.16
CA ILE A 84 -1.52 -8.20 -20.94
C ILE A 84 -2.50 -8.22 -19.76
N ALA A 85 -2.25 -9.11 -18.80
CA ALA A 85 -3.04 -9.23 -17.58
C ALA A 85 -2.46 -8.36 -16.44
N LEU A 86 -3.34 -7.89 -15.56
CA LEU A 86 -2.97 -7.22 -14.32
C LEU A 86 -3.33 -8.11 -13.13
N HIS A 87 -2.63 -7.92 -12.01
CA HIS A 87 -2.85 -8.69 -10.78
C HIS A 87 -4.21 -8.42 -10.12
N GLY A 88 -4.77 -7.22 -10.35
CA GLY A 88 -5.96 -6.75 -9.68
C GLY A 88 -5.59 -5.66 -8.67
N ALA A 89 -6.24 -4.52 -8.81
CA ALA A 89 -5.86 -3.32 -8.08
C ALA A 89 -6.07 -3.41 -6.56
N ASP A 90 -5.09 -2.92 -5.82
CA ASP A 90 -5.19 -2.61 -4.41
C ASP A 90 -5.81 -1.22 -4.20
N ASN A 91 -6.55 -1.04 -3.11
CA ASN A 91 -6.79 0.30 -2.57
C ASN A 91 -5.50 0.83 -1.93
N LEU A 92 -5.20 2.11 -2.15
CA LEU A 92 -4.18 2.84 -1.42
C LEU A 92 -4.81 3.79 -0.41
N PHE A 93 -4.40 3.68 0.85
CA PHE A 93 -4.87 4.52 1.95
C PHE A 93 -3.72 5.25 2.64
N TYR A 94 -3.94 6.53 2.97
CA TYR A 94 -2.97 7.37 3.67
C TYR A 94 -3.64 8.29 4.69
N PHE A 95 -2.85 8.81 5.63
CA PHE A 95 -3.30 9.90 6.48
C PHE A 95 -3.30 11.21 5.68
N THR A 96 -4.39 11.97 5.81
CA THR A 96 -4.39 13.39 5.42
C THR A 96 -3.64 14.21 6.47
N ASP A 97 -3.20 15.43 6.13
CA ASP A 97 -2.52 16.32 7.09
C ASP A 97 -3.29 16.47 8.41
N LYS A 98 -4.62 16.68 8.29
CA LYS A 98 -5.53 16.78 9.43
C LYS A 98 -5.54 15.51 10.31
N ASN A 99 -5.60 14.34 9.68
CA ASN A 99 -5.67 13.08 10.42
C ASN A 99 -4.30 12.70 10.99
N ARG A 100 -3.21 13.12 10.35
CA ARG A 100 -1.84 13.01 10.86
C ARG A 100 -1.65 13.82 12.14
N GLU A 101 -2.08 15.08 12.18
CA GLU A 101 -2.04 15.89 13.40
C GLU A 101 -2.80 15.23 14.55
N THR A 102 -4.00 14.73 14.25
CA THR A 102 -4.82 13.98 15.22
C THR A 102 -4.09 12.73 15.72
N LEU A 103 -3.47 11.97 14.81
CA LEU A 103 -2.74 10.75 15.14
C LEU A 103 -1.54 11.02 16.05
N LEU A 104 -0.77 12.07 15.78
CA LEU A 104 0.43 12.43 16.55
C LEU A 104 0.11 12.96 17.96
N GLY A 105 -1.10 13.48 18.18
CA GLY A 105 -1.56 13.93 19.48
C GLY A 105 -2.13 12.83 20.39
N GLU A 106 -2.21 11.58 19.92
CA GLU A 106 -2.78 10.49 20.71
C GLU A 106 -1.83 9.91 21.76
N PRO A 107 -2.35 9.52 22.92
CA PRO A 107 -1.57 8.75 23.89
C PRO A 107 -1.28 7.33 23.37
N ASP A 108 -0.25 6.72 23.93
CA ASP A 108 0.01 5.31 23.72
C ASP A 108 -1.06 4.44 24.38
N VAL A 109 -1.35 3.30 23.74
CA VAL A 109 -2.32 2.33 24.21
C VAL A 109 -1.58 1.25 25.01
N PRO A 110 -1.88 1.04 26.31
CA PRO A 110 -1.13 0.10 27.15
C PRO A 110 -1.13 -1.36 26.65
N SER A 111 -2.19 -1.80 25.95
CA SER A 111 -2.29 -3.14 25.39
C SER A 111 -1.49 -3.35 24.11
N ILE A 112 -0.82 -2.30 23.60
CA ILE A 112 0.01 -2.34 22.41
C ILE A 112 1.44 -1.99 22.78
N ARG A 113 2.38 -2.81 22.31
CA ARG A 113 3.80 -2.55 22.50
C ARG A 113 4.63 -3.02 21.31
N PRO A 114 5.85 -2.48 21.13
CA PRO A 114 6.83 -3.06 20.23
C PRO A 114 7.07 -4.54 20.58
N LEU A 115 7.24 -5.36 19.55
CA LEU A 115 7.77 -6.71 19.66
C LEU A 115 9.28 -6.68 19.42
N THR A 116 9.97 -7.58 20.10
CA THR A 116 11.42 -7.75 19.99
C THR A 116 11.76 -9.21 19.74
N LYS A 117 13.05 -9.53 19.54
CA LYS A 117 13.51 -10.92 19.45
C LYS A 117 13.13 -11.79 20.65
N ALA A 118 12.91 -11.19 21.83
CA ALA A 118 12.43 -11.93 23.01
C ALA A 118 10.99 -12.44 22.86
N ASP A 119 10.20 -11.86 21.95
CA ASP A 119 8.82 -12.23 21.68
C ASP A 119 8.67 -13.34 20.63
N ALA A 120 9.78 -13.89 20.12
CA ALA A 120 9.78 -14.87 19.03
C ALA A 120 8.85 -16.06 19.29
N GLN A 121 8.78 -16.56 20.52
CA GLN A 121 7.89 -17.67 20.86
C GLN A 121 6.40 -17.26 20.86
N ALA A 122 6.08 -16.02 21.26
CA ALA A 122 4.71 -15.52 21.20
C ALA A 122 4.28 -15.26 19.75
N PHE A 123 5.19 -14.73 18.93
CA PHE A 123 4.99 -14.51 17.51
C PHE A 123 4.80 -15.81 16.73
N GLN A 124 5.62 -16.83 17.00
CA GLN A 124 5.46 -18.16 16.40
C GLN A 124 4.08 -18.76 16.71
N ARG A 125 3.64 -18.73 17.98
CA ARG A 125 2.30 -19.21 18.37
C ARG A 125 1.17 -18.41 17.70
N PHE A 126 1.40 -17.13 17.44
CA PHE A 126 0.46 -16.29 16.71
C PHE A 126 0.36 -16.73 15.24
N GLN A 127 1.49 -16.98 14.57
CA GLN A 127 1.52 -17.49 13.20
C GLN A 127 0.86 -18.87 13.09
N GLU A 128 1.15 -19.78 14.02
CA GLU A 128 0.52 -21.11 14.09
C GLU A 128 -1.01 -21.06 14.28
N ALA A 129 -1.55 -19.94 14.77
CA ALA A 129 -2.98 -19.74 14.98
C ALA A 129 -3.67 -18.98 13.84
N ALA A 130 -2.92 -18.46 12.87
CA ALA A 130 -3.43 -17.82 11.66
C ALA A 130 -3.52 -18.83 10.50
N SER A 131 -4.35 -18.55 9.50
CA SER A 131 -4.33 -19.32 8.25
C SER A 131 -3.10 -18.92 7.42
N GLU A 132 -2.66 -19.82 6.54
CA GLU A 132 -1.62 -19.51 5.55
C GLU A 132 -1.99 -18.30 4.69
N GLN A 133 -3.25 -18.23 4.24
CA GLN A 133 -3.75 -17.07 3.49
C GLN A 133 -3.68 -15.77 4.30
N ASP A 134 -4.10 -15.77 5.58
CA ASP A 134 -4.02 -14.56 6.40
C ASP A 134 -2.56 -14.10 6.55
N LEU A 135 -1.62 -15.04 6.68
CA LEU A 135 -0.19 -14.75 6.83
C LEU A 135 0.39 -14.15 5.55
N ASP A 136 0.07 -14.74 4.40
CA ASP A 136 0.49 -14.27 3.08
C ASP A 136 -0.08 -12.87 2.79
N ASP A 137 -1.40 -12.71 2.95
CA ASP A 137 -2.09 -11.45 2.70
C ASP A 137 -1.62 -10.30 3.61
N ALA A 138 -1.34 -10.59 4.88
CA ALA A 138 -0.96 -9.56 5.85
C ALA A 138 0.53 -9.23 5.80
N TYR A 139 1.36 -10.16 5.36
CA TYR A 139 2.83 -10.05 5.28
C TYR A 139 3.44 -9.37 6.52
N VAL A 140 3.26 -10.00 7.68
CA VAL A 140 3.82 -9.54 8.96
C VAL A 140 5.01 -10.40 9.38
N GLU A 141 6.17 -9.78 9.53
CA GLU A 141 7.40 -10.46 9.95
C GLU A 141 8.02 -9.81 11.19
N LEU A 142 8.65 -10.63 12.04
CA LEU A 142 9.24 -10.16 13.30
C LEU A 142 10.54 -9.36 13.09
N ASP A 143 11.18 -9.48 11.93
CA ASP A 143 12.41 -8.79 11.57
C ASP A 143 12.21 -7.60 10.62
N HIS A 144 10.95 -7.27 10.29
CA HIS A 144 10.60 -5.99 9.68
C HIS A 144 11.07 -4.79 10.53
N TRP A 145 11.17 -3.63 9.88
CA TRP A 145 11.77 -2.42 10.45
C TRP A 145 11.19 -2.02 11.80
N ALA A 146 9.87 -2.18 11.96
CA ALA A 146 9.22 -2.15 13.26
C ALA A 146 8.04 -3.10 13.30
N VAL A 147 7.82 -3.70 14.48
CA VAL A 147 6.76 -4.69 14.72
C VAL A 147 6.10 -4.38 16.04
N TYR A 148 4.78 -4.33 16.06
CA TYR A 148 3.96 -4.05 17.24
C TYR A 148 2.93 -5.15 17.43
N GLY A 149 2.69 -5.52 18.69
CA GLY A 149 1.73 -6.54 19.07
C GLY A 149 0.66 -6.00 20.00
N ALA A 150 -0.57 -6.44 19.80
CA ALA A 150 -1.66 -6.28 20.74
C ALA A 150 -1.83 -7.56 21.57
N PHE A 151 -1.88 -7.40 22.89
CA PHE A 151 -2.00 -8.52 23.83
C PHE A 151 -3.33 -8.53 24.57
N GLU A 152 -3.91 -9.71 24.75
CA GLU A 152 -5.02 -9.99 25.68
C GLU A 152 -4.65 -11.20 26.55
N ASP A 153 -4.73 -11.06 27.87
CA ASP A 153 -4.36 -12.11 28.84
C ASP A 153 -3.02 -12.81 28.49
N GLU A 154 -1.99 -11.99 28.24
CA GLU A 154 -0.63 -12.40 27.83
C GLU A 154 -0.51 -13.09 26.45
N ARG A 155 -1.64 -13.30 25.75
CA ARG A 155 -1.65 -13.83 24.39
C ARG A 155 -1.48 -12.70 23.37
N LEU A 156 -0.59 -12.91 22.41
CA LEU A 156 -0.49 -12.06 21.22
C LEU A 156 -1.68 -12.36 20.30
N VAL A 157 -2.55 -11.38 20.07
CA VAL A 157 -3.82 -11.58 19.33
C VAL A 157 -3.90 -10.81 18.02
N SER A 158 -3.04 -9.80 17.86
CA SER A 158 -2.87 -9.07 16.61
C SER A 158 -1.46 -8.53 16.51
N VAL A 159 -0.93 -8.51 15.29
CA VAL A 159 0.38 -7.94 14.96
C VAL A 159 0.23 -6.96 13.81
N ALA A 160 0.97 -5.85 13.89
CA ALA A 160 1.28 -5.05 12.72
C ALA A 160 2.80 -4.94 12.57
N SER A 161 3.27 -4.90 11.33
CA SER A 161 4.66 -4.63 11.00
C SER A 161 4.74 -3.60 9.87
N THR A 162 5.83 -2.86 9.79
CA THR A 162 6.04 -1.84 8.75
C THR A 162 7.48 -1.90 8.25
N TYR A 163 7.67 -1.52 6.99
CA TYR A 163 8.96 -1.51 6.32
C TYR A 163 9.01 -0.37 5.28
N PRO A 164 10.19 0.23 5.03
CA PRO A 164 10.35 1.25 3.99
C PRO A 164 9.96 0.70 2.61
N TRP A 165 9.31 1.53 1.80
CA TRP A 165 8.86 1.18 0.45
C TRP A 165 9.87 1.66 -0.59
N ASN A 166 10.63 0.75 -1.23
CA ASN A 166 11.45 1.00 -2.43
C ASN A 166 12.26 2.33 -2.46
N GLY A 167 12.85 2.71 -1.32
CA GLY A 167 13.63 3.96 -1.19
C GLY A 167 12.79 5.26 -1.24
N ALA A 168 11.47 5.14 -1.26
CA ALA A 168 10.50 6.23 -1.22
C ALA A 168 10.35 6.80 0.20
N PRO A 169 9.76 8.01 0.35
CA PRO A 169 9.39 8.56 1.65
C PRO A 169 8.15 7.86 2.26
N LEU A 170 7.86 6.62 1.87
CA LEU A 170 6.70 5.84 2.27
C LEU A 170 7.15 4.61 3.06
N ALA A 171 6.33 4.16 4.00
CA ALA A 171 6.51 2.87 4.66
C ALA A 171 5.22 2.06 4.53
N ASP A 172 5.31 0.91 3.87
CA ASP A 172 4.18 -0.02 3.77
C ASP A 172 3.99 -0.73 5.10
N LEU A 173 2.78 -1.24 5.32
CA LEU A 173 2.45 -1.91 6.57
C LEU A 173 1.52 -3.10 6.36
N GLY A 174 1.80 -4.14 7.13
CA GLY A 174 0.98 -5.32 7.27
C GLY A 174 0.27 -5.35 8.61
N VAL A 175 -0.95 -5.87 8.68
CA VAL A 175 -1.67 -6.08 9.94
C VAL A 175 -2.51 -7.35 9.91
N LEU A 176 -2.36 -8.20 10.93
CA LEU A 176 -3.11 -9.44 11.10
C LEU A 176 -3.76 -9.45 12.48
N THR A 177 -5.05 -9.77 12.55
CA THR A 177 -5.76 -10.10 13.80
C THR A 177 -6.30 -11.52 13.72
N LEU A 178 -6.00 -12.34 14.73
CA LEU A 178 -6.48 -13.71 14.80
C LEU A 178 -8.02 -13.76 14.69
N PRO A 179 -8.61 -14.76 13.99
CA PRO A 179 -10.04 -14.79 13.70
C PRO A 179 -10.96 -14.55 14.91
N SER A 180 -10.66 -15.18 16.06
CA SER A 180 -11.46 -15.05 17.29
C SER A 180 -11.38 -13.67 17.97
N TYR A 181 -10.45 -12.81 17.55
CA TYR A 181 -10.18 -11.50 18.14
C TYR A 181 -10.52 -10.34 17.19
N ARG A 182 -11.08 -10.64 16.01
CA ARG A 182 -11.54 -9.63 15.04
C ARG A 182 -12.72 -8.83 15.58
N GLY A 183 -12.89 -7.59 15.09
CA GLY A 183 -13.98 -6.71 15.50
C GLY A 183 -13.81 -6.02 16.87
N GLN A 184 -12.70 -6.24 17.57
CA GLN A 184 -12.43 -5.67 18.91
C GLN A 184 -11.51 -4.43 18.90
N GLY A 185 -11.19 -3.94 17.71
CA GLY A 185 -10.38 -2.73 17.50
C GLY A 185 -8.87 -2.92 17.64
N HIS A 186 -8.35 -4.15 17.74
CA HIS A 186 -6.90 -4.42 17.82
C HIS A 186 -6.13 -3.89 16.62
N ALA A 187 -6.54 -4.29 15.41
CA ALA A 187 -5.93 -3.83 14.16
C ALA A 187 -5.92 -2.30 14.05
N ARG A 188 -7.06 -1.64 14.31
CA ARG A 188 -7.16 -0.17 14.31
C ARG A 188 -6.10 0.47 15.21
N ARG A 189 -5.98 -0.01 16.45
CA ARG A 189 -5.04 0.56 17.42
C ARG A 189 -3.58 0.29 17.01
N LEU A 190 -3.30 -0.87 16.42
CA LEU A 190 -1.97 -1.22 15.91
C LEU A 190 -1.56 -0.37 14.70
N VAL A 191 -2.44 -0.23 13.71
CA VAL A 191 -2.23 0.63 12.54
C VAL A 191 -1.89 2.05 12.98
N ARG A 192 -2.61 2.60 13.96
CA ARG A 192 -2.33 3.93 14.51
C ARG A 192 -0.97 3.99 15.21
N ALA A 193 -0.67 3.02 16.09
CA ALA A 193 0.60 2.99 16.83
C ALA A 193 1.81 2.86 15.90
N ILE A 194 1.76 1.97 14.92
CA ILE A 194 2.87 1.75 13.98
C ILE A 194 2.99 2.90 12.97
N SER A 195 1.89 3.54 12.61
CA SER A 195 1.92 4.76 11.78
C SER A 195 2.65 5.90 12.48
N ARG A 196 2.47 6.07 13.81
CA ARG A 196 3.28 7.04 14.57
C ARG A 196 4.77 6.71 14.52
N HIS A 197 5.13 5.42 14.53
CA HIS A 197 6.52 4.99 14.40
C HIS A 197 7.14 5.41 13.06
N ALA A 198 6.43 5.18 11.95
CA ALA A 198 6.88 5.56 10.61
C ALA A 198 7.01 7.08 10.47
N LEU A 199 6.00 7.83 10.93
CA LEU A 199 6.00 9.31 10.89
C LEU A 199 7.16 9.91 11.69
N ALA A 200 7.49 9.35 12.86
CA ALA A 200 8.63 9.79 13.67
C ALA A 200 9.99 9.59 12.97
N ARG A 201 10.01 8.81 11.89
CA ARG A 201 11.19 8.53 11.06
C ARG A 201 11.04 9.11 9.64
N ASN A 202 10.17 10.10 9.47
CA ASN A 202 9.93 10.81 8.21
C ASN A 202 9.45 9.91 7.05
N HIS A 203 8.71 8.85 7.36
CA HIS A 203 8.01 8.04 6.35
C HIS A 203 6.50 8.21 6.51
N GLU A 204 5.80 8.43 5.41
CA GLU A 204 4.35 8.45 5.39
C GLU A 204 3.81 7.00 5.38
N PRO A 205 2.92 6.61 6.31
CA PRO A 205 2.39 5.26 6.37
C PRO A 205 1.48 4.98 5.17
N GLN A 206 1.82 3.93 4.43
CA GLN A 206 1.03 3.38 3.33
C GLN A 206 0.27 2.16 3.84
N TYR A 207 -1.03 2.13 3.59
CA TYR A 207 -1.87 0.96 3.88
C TYR A 207 -2.53 0.49 2.59
N ARG A 208 -2.36 -0.78 2.26
CA ARG A 208 -2.91 -1.39 1.04
C ARG A 208 -3.81 -2.56 1.36
N CYS A 209 -4.83 -2.77 0.54
CA CYS A 209 -5.64 -3.97 0.56
C CYS A 209 -6.50 -4.11 -0.71
N GLN A 210 -6.86 -5.35 -1.05
CA GLN A 210 -7.78 -5.65 -2.13
C GLN A 210 -9.17 -5.04 -1.88
N PHE A 211 -9.93 -4.84 -2.96
CA PHE A 211 -11.24 -4.18 -2.92
C PHE A 211 -12.31 -4.94 -2.16
N ASP A 212 -12.26 -6.27 -2.23
CA ASP A 212 -13.19 -7.19 -1.58
C ASP A 212 -12.78 -7.56 -0.14
N ASN A 213 -11.60 -7.10 0.31
CA ASN A 213 -11.18 -7.19 1.70
C ASN A 213 -11.85 -6.11 2.55
N TYR A 214 -13.18 -6.20 2.69
CA TYR A 214 -14.01 -5.23 3.42
C TYR A 214 -13.57 -5.05 4.87
N ALA A 215 -13.01 -6.09 5.50
CA ALA A 215 -12.49 -6.01 6.86
C ALA A 215 -11.26 -5.08 6.93
N SER A 216 -10.33 -5.21 5.97
CA SER A 216 -9.14 -4.36 5.88
C SER A 216 -9.48 -2.91 5.52
N VAL A 217 -10.43 -2.70 4.61
CA VAL A 217 -10.99 -1.37 4.31
C VAL A 217 -11.57 -0.71 5.56
N ALA A 218 -12.38 -1.43 6.33
CA ALA A 218 -12.94 -0.91 7.58
C ALA A 218 -11.87 -0.62 8.64
N VAL A 219 -10.78 -1.39 8.68
CA VAL A 219 -9.61 -1.09 9.53
C VAL A 219 -8.97 0.22 9.09
N ALA A 220 -8.70 0.41 7.79
CA ALA A 220 -8.11 1.64 7.27
C ALA A 220 -8.95 2.88 7.61
N GLU A 221 -10.25 2.84 7.34
CA GLU A 221 -11.19 3.94 7.62
C GLU A 221 -11.30 4.22 9.12
N SER A 222 -11.46 3.19 9.96
CA SER A 222 -11.57 3.36 11.41
C SER A 222 -10.27 3.81 12.06
N ALA A 223 -9.12 3.49 11.44
CA ALA A 223 -7.82 4.01 11.81
C ALA A 223 -7.61 5.46 11.36
N GLY A 224 -8.55 6.08 10.63
CA GLY A 224 -8.49 7.46 10.20
C GLY A 224 -7.67 7.69 8.93
N LEU A 225 -7.35 6.64 8.19
CA LEU A 225 -6.79 6.76 6.85
C LEU A 225 -7.90 7.17 5.86
N THR A 226 -7.50 7.75 4.74
CA THR A 226 -8.39 8.17 3.65
C THR A 226 -7.88 7.53 2.37
N ARG A 227 -8.79 7.00 1.56
CA ARG A 227 -8.44 6.40 0.28
C ARG A 227 -7.87 7.46 -0.64
N PHE A 228 -6.67 7.22 -1.17
CA PHE A 228 -6.00 8.06 -2.14
C PHE A 228 -6.34 7.65 -3.58
N GLY A 229 -6.43 6.35 -3.81
CA GLY A 229 -6.68 5.79 -5.12
C GLY A 229 -6.62 4.28 -5.12
N THR A 230 -6.41 3.73 -6.30
CA THR A 230 -6.20 2.31 -6.55
C THR A 230 -4.93 2.13 -7.34
N TRP A 231 -4.18 1.08 -7.08
CA TRP A 231 -2.92 0.78 -7.75
C TRP A 231 -2.92 -0.66 -8.21
N ASP A 232 -2.71 -0.86 -9.50
CA ASP A 232 -2.65 -2.16 -10.15
C ASP A 232 -1.27 -2.34 -10.78
N VAL A 233 -0.81 -3.57 -10.84
CA VAL A 233 0.49 -3.92 -11.44
C VAL A 233 0.32 -5.11 -12.38
N ILE A 234 1.25 -5.26 -13.30
CA ILE A 234 1.25 -6.36 -14.26
C ILE A 234 1.26 -7.72 -13.54
N SER A 235 0.46 -8.67 -14.02
CA SER A 235 0.55 -10.05 -13.55
C SER A 235 1.72 -10.76 -14.26
N PRO A 236 2.51 -11.59 -13.57
CA PRO A 236 3.42 -12.50 -14.22
C PRO A 236 2.65 -13.46 -15.11
N ASP A 237 3.31 -13.88 -16.20
CA ASP A 237 2.83 -14.86 -17.18
C ASP A 237 2.65 -16.27 -16.58
#